data_AF-A0A2E3NA80-F1
#
_entry.id   AF-A0A2E3NA80-F1
#
_cell.length_a   1.000
_cell.length_b   1.000
_cell.length_c   1.000
_cell.angle_alpha   90.00
_cell.angle_beta   90.00
_cell.angle_gamma   90.00
#
_symmetry.space_group_name_H-M   'P 1'
#
loop_
_entity.id
_entity.type
_entity.pdbx_description
1 polymer ?
#
loop_
_entity_poly.entity_id
_entity_poly.type
_entity_poly.pdbx_seq_one_letter_code
_entity_poly.pdbx_strand_id
1 'polypeptide(L)'
;MQLMLVAISIPVSITEMRYCLLITFCAFALTPAGQAEPSPDLSEQIAIIQAVGTEGMGNREAAAAFQKLSQEKPTSLLPLLRAVESSNAIARNWLRSAIEVIAERATAAGHPLPLNALRDFLSDREQSPEARRLTFELMLAIDRDATEGMIPSFIDDPSNELRRDAVAQILGKAKKQLADSDEAAAKTYQIALDAARDVDQIQEIAKAFTEMGLELDLPRHFGFLTNWKVVGPFHNLERAGFAEKFAPEENFKLDATYTGKESEVAWQPLSTSDPYGKVDLNKPYGKLKEVTAYAYHEFDSEKNQEVELRLGCKNAWKLWLNGELIFGRDEYHRGQRIDQYKMPVKLQKGSNSILLKLCQNEQKQDWTVQWEFQLRVCDSTGAAILATNRPDANSSQ
;
A
#
# COMPACT_ATOMS: atom_id res chain seq x y z
N MET A 1 -20.18 -26.67 -79.69
CA MET A 1 -19.68 -25.29 -79.64
C MET A 1 -18.50 -25.28 -78.67
N GLN A 2 -17.25 -25.58 -79.05
CA GLN A 2 -16.43 -25.01 -80.13
C GLN A 2 -16.41 -23.48 -79.97
N LEU A 3 -15.31 -22.77 -79.63
CA LEU A 3 -13.86 -22.94 -79.80
C LEU A 3 -13.11 -22.55 -78.49
N MET A 4 -12.07 -23.24 -78.03
CA MET A 4 -10.67 -23.34 -78.53
C MET A 4 -9.82 -22.08 -78.29
N LEU A 5 -8.87 -22.13 -77.35
CA LEU A 5 -7.46 -21.87 -77.66
C LEU A 5 -6.55 -22.66 -76.71
N VAL A 6 -5.60 -23.34 -77.33
CA VAL A 6 -4.62 -24.30 -76.79
C VAL A 6 -3.25 -23.69 -77.01
N ALA A 7 -2.31 -23.88 -76.07
CA ALA A 7 -0.91 -24.15 -76.40
C ALA A 7 -0.19 -24.80 -75.20
N ILE A 8 0.17 -26.06 -75.41
CA ILE A 8 0.96 -26.97 -74.57
C ILE A 8 2.44 -26.83 -74.98
N SER A 9 3.40 -26.96 -74.06
CA SER A 9 4.47 -27.97 -74.14
C SER A 9 5.59 -27.77 -73.12
N ILE A 10 5.93 -28.86 -72.44
CA ILE A 10 7.09 -29.10 -71.57
C ILE A 10 8.34 -29.29 -72.45
N PRO A 11 9.56 -29.05 -71.94
CA PRO A 11 10.42 -30.21 -71.72
C PRO A 11 11.19 -30.17 -70.39
N VAL A 12 11.26 -31.34 -69.75
CA VAL A 12 12.24 -31.66 -68.72
C VAL A 12 13.59 -31.83 -69.40
N SER A 13 14.64 -31.17 -68.92
CA SER A 13 16.01 -31.66 -69.06
C SER A 13 16.89 -31.22 -67.90
N ILE A 14 17.61 -32.22 -67.42
CA ILE A 14 18.64 -32.27 -66.38
C ILE A 14 19.78 -31.28 -66.71
N THR A 15 20.49 -30.82 -65.67
CA THR A 15 21.97 -30.62 -65.57
C THR A 15 22.37 -29.25 -64.98
N GLU A 16 23.24 -29.31 -63.96
CA GLU A 16 24.19 -28.29 -63.46
C GLU A 16 23.73 -27.17 -62.50
N MET A 17 24.07 -27.40 -61.22
CA MET A 17 25.04 -26.62 -60.44
C MET A 17 24.81 -25.10 -60.24
N ARG A 18 24.58 -24.73 -58.98
CA ARG A 18 25.23 -23.65 -58.18
C ARG A 18 24.27 -22.72 -57.44
N TYR A 19 24.68 -22.43 -56.19
CA TYR A 19 24.24 -21.40 -55.24
C TYR A 19 23.07 -21.73 -54.30
N CYS A 20 23.35 -22.60 -53.31
CA CYS A 20 22.69 -22.50 -52.01
C CYS A 20 23.32 -21.33 -51.22
N LEU A 21 22.59 -20.22 -51.10
CA LEU A 21 22.82 -19.19 -50.09
C LEU A 21 22.42 -19.77 -48.72
N LEU A 22 23.42 -20.18 -47.94
CA LEU A 22 23.28 -20.41 -46.51
C LEU A 22 23.18 -19.04 -45.82
N ILE A 23 21.97 -18.64 -45.44
CA ILE A 23 21.74 -17.54 -44.51
C ILE A 23 22.01 -18.08 -43.12
N THR A 24 23.22 -17.83 -42.61
CA THR A 24 23.58 -18.05 -41.22
C THR A 24 22.85 -17.00 -40.38
N PHE A 25 21.75 -17.41 -39.75
CA PHE A 25 21.05 -16.58 -38.76
C PHE A 25 21.89 -16.60 -37.47
N CYS A 26 22.87 -15.69 -37.37
CA CYS A 26 23.52 -15.39 -36.10
C CYS A 26 22.49 -14.68 -35.21
N ALA A 27 21.74 -15.45 -34.43
CA ALA A 27 20.99 -14.93 -33.31
C ALA A 27 22.00 -14.35 -32.30
N PHE A 28 22.20 -13.04 -32.35
CA PHE A 28 22.76 -12.29 -31.23
C PHE A 28 21.74 -12.37 -30.11
N ALA A 29 21.86 -13.40 -29.27
CA ALA A 29 21.26 -13.38 -27.94
C ALA A 29 21.95 -12.24 -27.19
N LEU A 30 21.26 -11.12 -27.01
CA LEU A 30 21.55 -10.17 -25.95
C LEU A 30 21.30 -10.90 -24.63
N THR A 31 22.31 -11.63 -24.14
CA THR A 31 22.36 -12.05 -22.75
C THR A 31 22.48 -10.77 -21.91
N PRO A 32 21.55 -10.48 -20.98
CA PRO A 32 21.76 -9.42 -20.01
C PRO A 32 23.09 -9.69 -19.29
N ALA A 33 23.86 -8.63 -19.07
CA ALA A 33 25.16 -8.69 -18.42
C ALA A 33 25.07 -9.53 -17.12
N GLY A 34 26.01 -10.46 -17.00
CA GLY A 34 25.90 -11.64 -16.15
C GLY A 34 25.56 -11.37 -14.69
N GLN A 35 24.48 -12.00 -14.23
CA GLN A 35 24.28 -12.32 -12.84
C GLN A 35 24.53 -13.82 -12.72
N ALA A 36 25.57 -14.20 -11.99
CA ALA A 36 25.82 -15.61 -11.70
C ALA A 36 24.63 -16.15 -10.91
N GLU A 37 24.04 -17.27 -11.34
CA GLU A 37 23.02 -17.95 -10.57
C GLU A 37 23.58 -18.33 -9.19
N PRO A 38 22.78 -18.18 -8.11
CA PRO A 38 23.20 -18.62 -6.80
C PRO A 38 23.57 -20.10 -6.81
N SER A 39 24.50 -20.50 -5.94
CA SER A 39 24.84 -21.92 -5.82
C SER A 39 23.58 -22.73 -5.46
N PRO A 40 23.51 -24.02 -5.85
CA PRO A 40 22.38 -24.87 -5.48
C PRO A 40 22.16 -24.93 -3.96
N ASP A 41 23.24 -24.95 -3.17
CA ASP A 41 23.17 -24.93 -1.70
C ASP A 41 22.61 -23.60 -1.17
N LEU A 42 23.04 -22.45 -1.70
CA LEU A 42 22.50 -21.14 -1.32
C LEU A 42 20.99 -21.06 -1.58
N SER A 43 20.56 -21.53 -2.76
CA SER A 43 19.15 -21.55 -3.14
C SER A 43 18.31 -22.45 -2.23
N GLU A 44 18.85 -23.61 -1.85
CA GLU A 44 18.21 -24.53 -0.91
C GLU A 44 18.04 -23.88 0.48
N GLN A 45 19.09 -23.24 1.02
CA GLN A 45 19.02 -22.60 2.33
C GLN A 45 18.02 -21.42 2.33
N ILE A 46 17.95 -20.65 1.25
CA ILE A 46 16.94 -19.59 1.08
C ILE A 46 15.53 -20.19 1.11
N ALA A 47 15.28 -21.26 0.36
CA ALA A 47 13.97 -21.91 0.30
C ALA A 47 13.52 -22.45 1.67
N ILE A 48 14.46 -22.97 2.49
CA ILE A 48 14.17 -23.42 3.86
C ILE A 48 13.68 -22.24 4.73
N ILE A 49 14.32 -21.07 4.64
CA ILE A 49 13.87 -19.88 5.39
C ILE A 49 12.51 -19.39 4.88
N GLN A 50 12.28 -19.42 3.57
CA GLN A 50 11.01 -19.01 2.96
C GLN A 50 9.83 -19.88 3.38
N ALA A 51 10.09 -21.14 3.72
CA ALA A 51 9.07 -22.08 4.19
C ALA A 51 8.63 -21.85 5.66
N VAL A 52 9.26 -20.93 6.40
CA VAL A 52 8.87 -20.63 7.79
C VAL A 52 7.45 -20.08 7.84
N GLY A 53 6.64 -20.62 8.76
CA GLY A 53 5.24 -20.26 8.94
C GLY A 53 4.93 -19.70 10.32
N THR A 54 3.63 -19.51 10.57
CA THR A 54 3.12 -19.08 11.87
C THR A 54 3.34 -20.14 12.95
N GLU A 55 3.22 -19.75 14.22
CA GLU A 55 3.28 -20.66 15.38
C GLU A 55 4.58 -21.49 15.46
N GLY A 56 5.67 -20.97 14.89
CA GLY A 56 6.99 -21.58 14.94
C GLY A 56 7.24 -22.72 13.94
N MET A 57 6.32 -22.94 12.99
CA MET A 57 6.51 -23.91 11.92
C MET A 57 7.78 -23.61 11.11
N GLY A 58 8.69 -24.58 11.03
CA GLY A 58 9.94 -24.47 10.28
C GLY A 58 11.06 -23.69 10.99
N ASN A 59 10.85 -23.19 12.21
CA ASN A 59 11.84 -22.35 12.90
C ASN A 59 13.18 -23.06 13.15
N ARG A 60 13.17 -24.37 13.45
CA ARG A 60 14.40 -25.11 13.74
C ARG A 60 15.25 -25.26 12.48
N GLU A 61 14.61 -25.61 11.38
CA GLU A 61 15.22 -25.74 10.06
C GLU A 61 15.74 -24.39 9.58
N ALA A 62 14.96 -23.32 9.76
CA ALA A 62 15.37 -21.96 9.44
C ALA A 62 16.53 -21.46 10.30
N ALA A 63 16.58 -21.80 11.59
CA ALA A 63 17.73 -21.47 12.43
C ALA A 63 19.02 -22.14 11.92
N ALA A 64 18.94 -23.41 11.49
CA ALA A 64 20.07 -24.10 10.88
C ALA A 64 20.47 -23.50 9.52
N ALA A 65 19.49 -23.18 8.67
CA ALA A 65 19.73 -22.52 7.39
C ALA A 65 20.34 -21.12 7.58
N PHE A 66 19.85 -20.34 8.55
CA PHE A 66 20.39 -19.04 8.91
C PHE A 66 21.87 -19.12 9.32
N GLN A 67 22.26 -20.13 10.11
CA GLN A 67 23.67 -20.33 10.49
C GLN A 67 24.55 -20.55 9.27
N LYS A 68 24.07 -21.29 8.25
CA LYS A 68 24.81 -21.50 7.00
C LYS A 68 24.86 -20.22 6.17
N LEU A 69 23.70 -19.60 5.92
CA LEU A 69 23.61 -18.36 5.14
C LEU A 69 24.46 -17.24 5.71
N SER A 70 24.46 -17.06 7.03
CA SER A 70 25.26 -16.03 7.69
C SER A 70 26.77 -16.20 7.50
N GLN A 71 27.22 -17.40 7.10
CA GLN A 71 28.61 -17.68 6.80
C GLN A 71 28.97 -17.51 5.30
N GLU A 72 28.00 -17.16 4.46
CA GLU A 72 28.19 -16.96 3.02
C GLU A 72 29.02 -15.72 2.67
N LYS A 73 29.60 -15.74 1.47
CA LYS A 73 30.46 -14.63 0.98
C LYS A 73 29.63 -13.38 0.66
N PRO A 74 30.24 -12.18 0.61
CA PRO A 74 29.56 -10.94 0.20
C PRO A 74 28.87 -11.00 -1.17
N THR A 75 29.32 -11.89 -2.06
CA THR A 75 28.68 -12.14 -3.36
C THR A 75 27.26 -12.70 -3.24
N SER A 76 26.91 -13.28 -2.10
CA SER A 76 25.58 -13.86 -1.82
C SER A 76 24.55 -12.81 -1.38
N LEU A 77 24.96 -11.55 -1.14
CA LEU A 77 24.05 -10.48 -0.71
C LEU A 77 22.92 -10.20 -1.71
N LEU A 78 23.24 -10.11 -3.00
CA LEU A 78 22.23 -9.83 -4.04
C LEU A 78 21.17 -10.94 -4.17
N PRO A 79 21.54 -12.23 -4.25
CA PRO A 79 20.56 -13.31 -4.19
C PRO A 79 19.67 -13.27 -2.94
N LEU A 80 20.24 -12.97 -1.76
CA LEU A 80 19.47 -12.86 -0.52
C LEU A 80 18.51 -11.67 -0.52
N LEU A 81 18.95 -10.52 -1.03
CA LEU A 81 18.09 -9.33 -1.19
C LEU A 81 16.91 -9.60 -2.11
N ARG A 82 17.11 -10.31 -3.23
CA ARG A 82 16.02 -10.72 -4.13
C ARG A 82 15.04 -11.68 -3.47
N ALA A 83 15.55 -12.58 -2.62
CA ALA A 83 14.71 -13.54 -1.92
C ALA A 83 13.73 -12.87 -0.93
N VAL A 84 14.01 -11.66 -0.45
CA VAL A 84 13.14 -10.90 0.46
C VAL A 84 11.75 -10.67 -0.15
N GLU A 85 11.65 -10.38 -1.44
CA GLU A 85 10.37 -10.05 -2.10
C GLU A 85 9.37 -11.21 -2.04
N SER A 86 9.82 -12.40 -2.44
CA SER A 86 9.01 -13.62 -2.43
C SER A 86 8.75 -14.22 -1.04
N SER A 87 9.26 -13.58 0.03
CA SER A 87 9.20 -14.09 1.39
C SER A 87 8.03 -13.52 2.19
N ASN A 88 7.43 -14.35 3.04
CA ASN A 88 6.49 -13.89 4.07
C ASN A 88 7.20 -13.04 5.15
N ALA A 89 6.43 -12.32 5.98
CA ALA A 89 6.98 -11.39 6.97
C ALA A 89 7.98 -12.03 7.96
N ILE A 90 7.80 -13.30 8.33
CA ILE A 90 8.71 -14.00 9.25
C ILE A 90 10.01 -14.34 8.53
N ALA A 91 9.91 -14.93 7.33
CA ALA A 91 11.06 -15.26 6.51
C ALA A 91 11.91 -14.02 6.13
N ARG A 92 11.27 -12.88 5.85
CA ARG A 92 11.97 -11.61 5.59
C ARG A 92 12.89 -11.19 6.73
N ASN A 93 12.46 -11.35 7.98
CA ASN A 93 13.28 -11.02 9.15
C ASN A 93 14.55 -11.90 9.21
N TRP A 94 14.40 -13.21 8.97
CA TRP A 94 15.53 -14.13 8.93
C TRP A 94 16.54 -13.78 7.83
N LEU A 95 16.05 -13.49 6.62
CA LEU A 95 16.90 -13.09 5.49
C LEU A 95 17.62 -11.77 5.76
N ARG A 96 16.90 -10.77 6.29
CA ARG A 96 17.49 -9.48 6.69
C ARG A 96 18.63 -9.69 7.69
N SER A 97 18.43 -10.47 8.74
CA SER A 97 19.48 -10.75 9.72
C SER A 97 20.68 -11.47 9.10
N ALA A 98 20.47 -12.41 8.17
CA ALA A 98 21.57 -13.10 7.50
C ALA A 98 22.39 -12.13 6.65
N ILE A 99 21.72 -11.24 5.92
CA ILE A 99 22.33 -10.17 5.12
C ILE A 99 23.18 -9.25 5.99
N GLU A 100 22.64 -8.78 7.12
CA GLU A 100 23.34 -7.91 8.08
C GLU A 100 24.60 -8.60 8.63
N VAL A 101 24.49 -9.87 9.05
CA VAL A 101 25.65 -10.64 9.57
C VAL A 101 26.73 -10.83 8.49
N ILE A 102 26.36 -11.14 7.25
CA ILE A 102 27.32 -11.25 6.15
C ILE A 102 28.05 -9.92 5.95
N ALA A 103 27.30 -8.81 5.92
CA ALA A 103 27.84 -7.48 5.68
C ALA A 103 28.77 -7.02 6.80
N GLU A 104 28.36 -7.17 8.07
CA GLU A 104 29.17 -6.85 9.25
C GLU A 104 30.47 -7.66 9.28
N ARG A 105 30.37 -8.98 9.09
CA ARG A 105 31.54 -9.87 9.09
C ARG A 105 32.52 -9.51 7.97
N ALA A 106 32.01 -9.24 6.77
CA ALA A 106 32.84 -8.85 5.65
C ALA A 106 33.57 -7.53 5.92
N THR A 107 32.85 -6.54 6.44
CA THR A 107 33.41 -5.23 6.79
C THR A 107 34.47 -5.35 7.88
N ALA A 108 34.19 -6.12 8.94
CA ALA A 108 35.15 -6.38 10.02
C ALA A 108 36.41 -7.11 9.53
N ALA A 109 36.28 -7.97 8.51
CA ALA A 109 37.40 -8.66 7.87
C ALA A 109 38.11 -7.82 6.79
N GLY A 110 37.67 -6.58 6.52
CA GLY A 110 38.22 -5.74 5.45
C GLY A 110 37.91 -6.24 4.04
N HIS A 111 36.91 -7.12 3.88
CA HIS A 111 36.44 -7.58 2.59
C HIS A 111 35.46 -6.57 1.99
N PRO A 112 35.67 -6.12 0.74
CA PRO A 112 34.79 -5.15 0.12
C PRO A 112 33.40 -5.73 -0.13
N LEU A 113 32.38 -4.94 0.15
CA LEU A 113 31.00 -5.23 -0.25
C LEU A 113 30.77 -4.80 -1.72
N PRO A 114 29.81 -5.41 -2.43
CA PRO A 114 29.60 -5.18 -3.86
C PRO A 114 28.85 -3.87 -4.14
N LEU A 115 29.45 -2.72 -3.82
CA LEU A 115 28.80 -1.39 -3.84
C LEU A 115 28.10 -1.06 -5.16
N ASN A 116 28.73 -1.31 -6.32
CA ASN A 116 28.11 -1.02 -7.62
C ASN A 116 26.86 -1.89 -7.86
N ALA A 117 26.92 -3.17 -7.51
CA ALA A 117 25.79 -4.07 -7.68
C ALA A 117 24.64 -3.75 -6.70
N LEU A 118 24.96 -3.27 -5.49
CA LEU A 118 23.97 -2.75 -4.54
C LEU A 118 23.32 -1.47 -5.07
N ARG A 119 24.09 -0.56 -5.67
CA ARG A 119 23.55 0.66 -6.30
C ARG A 119 22.61 0.35 -7.45
N ASP A 120 22.97 -0.61 -8.30
CA ASP A 120 22.13 -1.07 -9.40
C ASP A 120 20.82 -1.67 -8.86
N PHE A 121 20.90 -2.50 -7.82
CA PHE A 121 19.73 -3.07 -7.14
C PHE A 121 18.82 -2.01 -6.53
N LEU A 122 19.39 -1.01 -5.84
CA LEU A 122 18.63 0.09 -5.24
C LEU A 122 17.90 0.93 -6.30
N SER A 123 18.51 1.10 -7.47
CA SER A 123 17.96 1.91 -8.58
C SER A 123 16.84 1.19 -9.33
N ASP A 124 16.76 -0.13 -9.23
CA ASP A 124 15.67 -0.92 -9.80
C ASP A 124 14.41 -0.78 -8.94
N ARG A 125 13.48 0.07 -9.40
CA ARG A 125 12.23 0.41 -8.71
C ARG A 125 11.23 -0.75 -8.65
N GLU A 126 11.44 -1.81 -9.42
CA GLU A 126 10.59 -3.02 -9.42
C GLU A 126 10.97 -3.96 -8.26
N GLN A 127 12.16 -3.81 -7.65
CA GLN A 127 12.54 -4.62 -6.49
C GLN A 127 11.71 -4.24 -5.26
N SER A 128 11.54 -5.20 -4.34
CA SER A 128 10.83 -5.00 -3.06
C SER A 128 11.26 -3.72 -2.34
N PRO A 129 10.31 -2.87 -1.91
CA PRO A 129 10.58 -1.68 -1.11
C PRO A 129 11.48 -1.91 0.10
N GLU A 130 11.26 -3.01 0.82
CA GLU A 130 12.00 -3.41 2.02
C GLU A 130 13.44 -3.85 1.67
N ALA A 131 13.61 -4.61 0.58
CA ALA A 131 14.93 -5.01 0.11
C ALA A 131 15.74 -3.79 -0.36
N ARG A 132 15.08 -2.84 -1.02
CA ARG A 132 15.69 -1.57 -1.45
C ARG A 132 16.09 -0.71 -0.27
N ARG A 133 15.25 -0.61 0.78
CA ARG A 133 15.65 0.03 2.04
C ARG A 133 16.90 -0.60 2.62
N LEU A 134 16.90 -1.93 2.80
CA LEU A 134 18.04 -2.64 3.38
C LEU A 134 19.31 -2.41 2.55
N THR A 135 19.19 -2.39 1.23
CA THR A 135 20.29 -2.07 0.31
C THR A 135 20.83 -0.68 0.55
N PHE A 136 19.96 0.33 0.72
CA PHE A 136 20.37 1.69 1.05
C PHE A 136 21.12 1.75 2.41
N GLU A 137 20.65 1.03 3.42
CA GLU A 137 21.31 0.94 4.73
C GLU A 137 22.70 0.28 4.66
N LEU A 138 22.84 -0.79 3.86
CA LEU A 138 24.14 -1.42 3.59
C LEU A 138 25.09 -0.46 2.87
N MET A 139 24.58 0.29 1.88
CA MET A 139 25.38 1.27 1.14
C MET A 139 25.87 2.41 2.03
N LEU A 140 25.05 2.89 2.98
CA LEU A 140 25.44 3.90 3.97
C LEU A 140 26.63 3.45 4.84
N ALA A 141 26.73 2.15 5.14
CA ALA A 141 27.84 1.60 5.90
C ALA A 141 29.16 1.52 5.10
N ILE A 142 29.07 1.52 3.76
CA ILE A 142 30.23 1.42 2.86
C ILE A 142 30.72 2.81 2.44
N ASP A 143 29.81 3.66 1.95
CA ASP A 143 30.09 4.98 1.41
C ASP A 143 28.92 5.91 1.73
N ARG A 144 29.00 6.56 2.90
CA ARG A 144 27.93 7.38 3.44
C ARG A 144 27.62 8.58 2.56
N ASP A 145 28.64 9.35 2.18
CA ASP A 145 28.46 10.61 1.46
C ASP A 145 27.85 10.38 0.07
N ALA A 146 28.35 9.39 -0.68
CA ALA A 146 27.79 9.07 -1.99
C ALA A 146 26.35 8.55 -1.89
N THR A 147 26.05 7.77 -0.85
CA THR A 147 24.73 7.17 -0.64
C THR A 147 23.71 8.22 -0.18
N GLU A 148 24.05 9.10 0.77
CA GLU A 148 23.19 10.23 1.18
C GLU A 148 22.94 11.20 0.02
N GLY A 149 23.91 11.35 -0.90
CA GLY A 149 23.74 12.12 -2.13
C GLY A 149 22.64 11.60 -3.07
N MET A 150 22.20 10.35 -2.91
CA MET A 150 21.09 9.77 -3.68
C MET A 150 19.70 10.15 -3.14
N ILE A 151 19.59 10.54 -1.87
CA ILE A 151 18.31 10.78 -1.18
C ILE A 151 17.35 11.68 -1.98
N PRO A 152 17.79 12.81 -2.58
CA PRO A 152 16.88 13.67 -3.35
C PRO A 152 16.17 12.97 -4.51
N SER A 153 16.76 11.90 -5.07
CA SER A 153 16.16 11.13 -6.16
C SER A 153 15.00 10.23 -5.72
N PHE A 154 14.80 10.03 -4.41
CA PHE A 154 13.75 9.15 -3.88
C PHE A 154 12.41 9.86 -3.64
N ILE A 155 12.24 11.12 -4.08
CA ILE A 155 11.06 11.91 -3.75
C ILE A 155 9.74 11.32 -4.26
N ASP A 156 9.77 10.56 -5.35
CA ASP A 156 8.63 9.83 -5.91
C ASP A 156 8.80 8.30 -5.81
N ASP A 157 9.70 7.83 -4.95
CA ASP A 157 10.06 6.42 -4.86
C ASP A 157 8.87 5.53 -4.41
N PRO A 158 8.73 4.31 -4.95
CA PRO A 158 7.67 3.37 -4.52
C PRO A 158 7.88 2.84 -3.10
N SER A 159 9.10 2.90 -2.56
CA SER A 159 9.39 2.64 -1.16
C SER A 159 9.12 3.89 -0.34
N ASN A 160 8.09 3.81 0.51
CA ASN A 160 7.75 4.89 1.43
C ASN A 160 8.92 5.25 2.36
N GLU A 161 9.75 4.29 2.75
CA GLU A 161 10.89 4.56 3.65
C GLU A 161 12.01 5.35 2.96
N LEU A 162 12.29 5.09 1.68
CA LEU A 162 13.26 5.89 0.91
C LEU A 162 12.69 7.29 0.61
N ARG A 163 11.40 7.33 0.23
CA ARG A 163 10.66 8.58 0.02
C ARG A 163 10.63 9.45 1.27
N ARG A 164 10.46 8.86 2.45
CA ARG A 164 10.45 9.56 3.73
C ARG A 164 11.73 10.34 3.96
N ASP A 165 12.89 9.76 3.64
CA ASP A 165 14.18 10.43 3.78
C ASP A 165 14.30 11.63 2.82
N ALA A 166 13.82 11.49 1.58
CA ALA A 166 13.75 12.59 0.62
C ALA A 166 12.85 13.73 1.11
N VAL A 167 11.65 13.41 1.56
CA VAL A 167 10.70 14.37 2.14
C VAL A 167 11.31 15.06 3.35
N ALA A 168 12.01 14.33 4.23
CA ALA A 168 12.67 14.92 5.40
C ALA A 168 13.72 15.99 5.03
N GLN A 169 14.50 15.78 3.97
CA GLN A 169 15.44 16.80 3.47
C GLN A 169 14.70 18.05 2.96
N ILE A 170 13.59 17.87 2.23
CA ILE A 170 12.77 18.98 1.72
C ILE A 170 12.13 19.75 2.87
N LEU A 171 11.61 19.06 3.89
CA LEU A 171 11.09 19.70 5.11
C LEU A 171 12.17 20.51 5.83
N GLY A 172 13.38 19.95 5.95
CA GLY A 172 14.53 20.67 6.52
C GLY A 172 14.88 21.94 5.73
N LYS A 173 14.76 21.91 4.40
CA LYS A 173 14.93 23.09 3.53
C LYS A 173 13.81 24.11 3.72
N ALA A 174 12.56 23.67 3.72
CA ALA A 174 11.40 24.55 3.92
C ALA A 174 11.45 25.28 5.26
N LYS A 175 11.79 24.56 6.35
CA LYS A 175 11.99 25.14 7.68
C LYS A 175 13.03 26.24 7.71
N LYS A 176 14.16 26.08 6.98
CA LYS A 176 15.19 27.13 6.89
C LYS A 176 14.68 28.37 6.15
N GLN A 177 13.88 28.17 5.09
CA GLN A 177 13.32 29.26 4.29
C GLN A 177 12.28 30.09 5.04
N LEU A 178 11.62 29.54 6.06
CA LEU A 178 10.69 30.30 6.92
C LEU A 178 11.35 31.53 7.59
N ALA A 179 12.67 31.51 7.80
CA ALA A 179 13.38 32.66 8.35
C ALA A 179 13.43 33.85 7.38
N ASP A 180 13.31 33.58 6.07
CA ASP A 180 13.53 34.56 5.02
C ASP A 180 12.23 34.94 4.29
N SER A 181 11.35 33.96 4.01
CA SER A 181 10.13 34.16 3.23
C SER A 181 9.13 33.01 3.37
N ASP A 182 7.93 33.32 3.88
CA ASP A 182 6.79 32.40 3.92
C ASP A 182 6.40 31.91 2.52
N GLU A 183 6.46 32.77 1.50
CA GLU A 183 6.14 32.38 0.12
C GLU A 183 7.12 31.32 -0.41
N ALA A 184 8.43 31.50 -0.16
CA ALA A 184 9.44 30.54 -0.58
C ALA A 184 9.31 29.22 0.20
N ALA A 185 9.07 29.29 1.51
CA ALA A 185 8.84 28.13 2.36
C ALA A 185 7.58 27.37 1.94
N ALA A 186 6.47 28.05 1.69
CA ALA A 186 5.21 27.45 1.26
C ALA A 186 5.37 26.66 -0.05
N LYS A 187 6.10 27.19 -1.03
CA LYS A 187 6.41 26.45 -2.27
C LYS A 187 7.18 25.16 -2.01
N THR A 188 8.16 25.19 -1.10
CA THR A 188 8.96 24.00 -0.76
C THR A 188 8.15 23.00 0.08
N TYR A 189 7.31 23.48 1.01
CA TYR A 189 6.38 22.62 1.75
C TYR A 189 5.34 21.98 0.83
N GLN A 190 4.88 22.66 -0.22
CA GLN A 190 4.00 22.06 -1.22
C GLN A 190 4.67 20.88 -1.94
N ILE A 191 5.94 21.01 -2.33
CA ILE A 191 6.71 19.91 -2.92
C ILE A 191 6.80 18.73 -1.94
N ALA A 192 7.06 19.01 -0.66
CA ALA A 192 7.06 17.97 0.37
C ALA A 192 5.68 17.31 0.52
N LEU A 193 4.59 18.09 0.46
CA LEU A 193 3.22 17.60 0.60
C LEU A 193 2.86 16.65 -0.54
N ASP A 194 3.13 17.03 -1.79
CA ASP A 194 2.82 16.21 -2.97
C ASP A 194 3.52 14.84 -2.91
N ALA A 195 4.73 14.83 -2.34
CA ALA A 195 5.54 13.64 -2.18
C ALA A 195 5.21 12.82 -0.92
N ALA A 196 4.83 13.44 0.19
CA ALA A 196 4.67 12.79 1.49
C ALA A 196 3.61 11.69 1.49
N ARG A 197 3.89 10.61 2.22
CA ARG A 197 2.95 9.48 2.42
C ARG A 197 2.75 9.13 3.89
N ASP A 198 3.67 9.57 4.75
CA ASP A 198 3.57 9.36 6.19
C ASP A 198 2.72 10.45 6.86
N VAL A 199 1.85 9.99 7.75
CA VAL A 199 0.89 10.84 8.48
C VAL A 199 1.58 11.95 9.26
N ASP A 200 2.70 11.66 9.92
CA ASP A 200 3.40 12.62 10.77
C ASP A 200 4.08 13.73 9.96
N GLN A 201 4.67 13.40 8.80
CA GLN A 201 5.22 14.40 7.88
C GLN A 201 4.11 15.29 7.31
N ILE A 202 2.98 14.71 6.91
CA ILE A 202 1.84 15.49 6.41
C ILE A 202 1.26 16.39 7.52
N GLN A 203 1.19 15.91 8.76
CA GLN A 203 0.77 16.71 9.91
C GLN A 203 1.73 17.88 10.20
N GLU A 204 3.04 17.65 10.09
CA GLU A 204 4.04 18.70 10.21
C GLU A 204 3.86 19.78 9.13
N ILE A 205 3.66 19.38 7.88
CA ILE A 205 3.41 20.29 6.76
C ILE A 205 2.12 21.07 7.00
N ALA A 206 1.04 20.39 7.38
CA ALA A 206 -0.25 21.04 7.62
C ALA A 206 -0.20 22.09 8.72
N LYS A 207 0.56 21.79 9.78
CA LYS A 207 0.83 22.76 10.85
C LYS A 207 1.54 24.00 10.29
N ALA A 208 2.59 23.81 9.49
CA ALA A 208 3.33 24.92 8.88
C ALA A 208 2.43 25.78 7.96
N PHE A 209 1.60 25.16 7.12
CA PHE A 209 0.62 25.88 6.30
C PHE A 209 -0.36 26.70 7.14
N THR A 210 -0.90 26.12 8.21
CA THR A 210 -1.81 26.81 9.13
C THR A 210 -1.14 28.02 9.80
N GLU A 211 0.11 27.87 10.22
CA GLU A 211 0.91 28.95 10.84
C GLU A 211 1.19 30.10 9.85
N MET A 212 1.28 29.81 8.56
CA MET A 212 1.36 30.81 7.48
C MET A 212 -0.02 31.37 7.04
N GLY A 213 -1.11 30.95 7.68
CA GLY A 213 -2.47 31.36 7.31
C GLY A 213 -2.96 30.77 5.98
N LEU A 214 -2.36 29.66 5.53
CA LEU A 214 -2.73 28.93 4.32
C LEU A 214 -3.62 27.73 4.68
N GLU A 215 -4.62 27.48 3.83
CA GLU A 215 -5.53 26.34 4.00
C GLU A 215 -5.07 25.13 3.19
N LEU A 216 -5.26 23.93 3.75
CA LEU A 216 -5.03 22.65 3.08
C LEU A 216 -6.28 21.77 3.17
N ASP A 217 -6.70 21.22 2.04
CA ASP A 217 -7.72 20.17 1.99
C ASP A 217 -7.09 18.82 2.36
N LEU A 218 -6.83 18.63 3.65
CA LEU A 218 -6.31 17.36 4.19
C LEU A 218 -7.25 16.17 3.91
N PRO A 219 -8.59 16.28 4.03
CA PRO A 219 -9.47 15.20 3.64
C PRO A 219 -9.26 14.73 2.21
N ARG A 220 -9.02 15.64 1.26
CA ARG A 220 -8.72 15.28 -0.13
C ARG A 220 -7.31 14.73 -0.28
N HIS A 221 -6.31 15.35 0.34
CA HIS A 221 -4.92 14.87 0.27
C HIS A 221 -4.77 13.43 0.78
N PHE A 222 -5.44 13.09 1.88
CA PHE A 222 -5.45 11.72 2.40
C PHE A 222 -6.44 10.79 1.69
N GLY A 223 -7.43 11.32 0.95
CA GLY A 223 -8.49 10.51 0.34
C GLY A 223 -9.56 10.05 1.33
N PHE A 224 -9.73 10.76 2.45
CA PHE A 224 -10.81 10.48 3.41
C PHE A 224 -12.18 10.65 2.77
N LEU A 225 -13.10 9.75 3.13
CA LEU A 225 -14.51 9.81 2.79
C LEU A 225 -15.26 10.57 3.88
N THR A 226 -15.82 11.72 3.54
CA THR A 226 -16.37 12.67 4.51
C THR A 226 -17.89 12.79 4.50
N ASN A 227 -18.56 12.27 3.46
CA ASN A 227 -20.01 12.31 3.31
C ASN A 227 -20.56 10.90 3.41
N TRP A 228 -21.56 10.67 4.24
CA TRP A 228 -22.11 9.35 4.48
C TRP A 228 -23.63 9.41 4.52
N LYS A 229 -24.27 8.28 4.25
CA LYS A 229 -25.62 8.02 4.72
C LYS A 229 -25.52 7.03 5.86
N VAL A 230 -26.19 7.29 6.96
CA VAL A 230 -26.15 6.43 8.15
C VAL A 230 -27.54 5.97 8.53
N VAL A 231 -27.64 4.77 9.10
CA VAL A 231 -28.89 4.23 9.64
C VAL A 231 -28.63 3.47 10.95
N GLY A 232 -29.54 3.64 11.91
CA GLY A 232 -29.44 3.11 13.26
C GLY A 232 -30.20 3.99 14.26
N PRO A 233 -30.08 3.73 15.57
CA PRO A 233 -29.37 2.60 16.16
C PRO A 233 -30.18 1.31 16.11
N PHE A 234 -29.56 0.21 15.71
CA PHE A 234 -29.97 -1.17 15.97
C PHE A 234 -29.44 -1.61 17.35
N HIS A 235 -29.87 -2.76 17.84
CA HIS A 235 -29.37 -3.29 19.11
C HIS A 235 -27.96 -3.88 18.97
N ASN A 236 -27.19 -3.83 20.05
CA ASN A 236 -25.94 -4.57 20.23
C ASN A 236 -25.90 -5.16 21.65
N LEU A 237 -27.03 -5.68 22.12
CA LEU A 237 -27.18 -6.27 23.46
C LEU A 237 -26.17 -7.40 23.62
N GLU A 238 -25.40 -7.38 24.70
CA GLU A 238 -24.34 -8.37 24.95
C GLU A 238 -23.36 -8.53 23.76
N ARG A 239 -23.18 -7.46 22.96
CA ARG A 239 -22.35 -7.42 21.74
C ARG A 239 -22.82 -8.32 20.59
N ALA A 240 -24.04 -8.86 20.68
CA ALA A 240 -24.62 -9.73 19.65
C ALA A 240 -24.78 -9.04 18.29
N GLY A 241 -24.98 -7.72 18.31
CA GLY A 241 -25.15 -6.88 17.12
C GLY A 241 -23.97 -6.96 16.16
N PHE A 242 -22.75 -7.30 16.61
CA PHE A 242 -21.63 -7.56 15.70
C PHE A 242 -21.91 -8.74 14.76
N ALA A 243 -22.30 -9.89 15.33
CA ALA A 243 -22.52 -11.14 14.61
C ALA A 243 -23.86 -11.19 13.87
N GLU A 244 -24.91 -10.62 14.46
CA GLU A 244 -26.25 -10.57 13.91
C GLU A 244 -26.30 -9.86 12.56
N LYS A 245 -27.05 -10.39 11.60
CA LYS A 245 -27.27 -9.76 10.30
C LYS A 245 -28.50 -8.86 10.38
N PHE A 246 -28.31 -7.56 10.24
CA PHE A 246 -29.42 -6.63 10.09
C PHE A 246 -29.75 -6.41 8.61
N ALA A 247 -30.99 -5.98 8.34
CA ALA A 247 -31.49 -5.80 6.97
C ALA A 247 -30.60 -4.94 6.03
N PRO A 248 -29.88 -3.89 6.49
CA PRO A 248 -28.92 -3.17 5.65
C PRO A 248 -27.82 -4.03 5.03
N GLU A 249 -27.49 -5.19 5.61
CA GLU A 249 -26.47 -6.11 5.06
C GLU A 249 -26.97 -6.95 3.87
N GLU A 250 -28.28 -7.23 3.80
CA GLU A 250 -28.84 -8.17 2.81
C GLU A 250 -29.72 -7.47 1.76
N ASN A 251 -30.46 -6.44 2.15
CA ASN A 251 -31.43 -5.75 1.30
C ASN A 251 -31.22 -4.24 1.39
N PHE A 252 -30.05 -3.78 0.96
CA PHE A 252 -29.73 -2.36 0.95
C PHE A 252 -30.71 -1.58 0.06
N LYS A 253 -31.50 -0.70 0.69
CA LYS A 253 -32.43 0.23 0.04
C LYS A 253 -32.39 1.54 0.80
N LEU A 254 -32.05 2.62 0.10
CA LEU A 254 -31.86 3.93 0.72
C LEU A 254 -33.15 4.58 1.22
N ASP A 255 -34.28 4.18 0.67
CA ASP A 255 -35.63 4.66 0.99
C ASP A 255 -36.37 3.75 1.98
N ALA A 256 -35.74 2.67 2.45
CA ALA A 256 -36.36 1.75 3.39
C ALA A 256 -36.32 2.26 4.84
N THR A 257 -37.32 1.83 5.61
CA THR A 257 -37.35 1.88 7.07
C THR A 257 -37.04 0.51 7.64
N TYR A 258 -36.40 0.49 8.81
CA TYR A 258 -36.04 -0.75 9.50
C TYR A 258 -36.46 -0.69 10.96
N THR A 259 -36.70 -1.84 11.58
CA THR A 259 -36.87 -1.93 13.03
C THR A 259 -35.54 -1.67 13.72
N GLY A 260 -35.40 -0.52 14.38
CA GLY A 260 -34.25 -0.19 15.22
C GLY A 260 -34.41 -0.69 16.65
N LYS A 261 -33.51 -0.23 17.54
CA LYS A 261 -33.47 -0.67 18.95
C LYS A 261 -34.73 -0.28 19.74
N GLU A 262 -35.21 0.94 19.55
CA GLU A 262 -36.37 1.48 20.30
C GLU A 262 -37.51 1.92 19.37
N SER A 263 -37.21 2.28 18.13
CA SER A 263 -38.17 2.73 17.12
C SER A 263 -37.73 2.31 15.73
N GLU A 264 -38.55 2.59 14.73
CA GLU A 264 -38.11 2.50 13.34
C GLU A 264 -36.98 3.50 13.04
N VAL A 265 -36.08 3.12 12.14
CA VAL A 265 -34.91 3.89 11.72
C VAL A 265 -34.83 3.92 10.20
N ALA A 266 -34.35 5.03 9.64
CA ALA A 266 -34.20 5.24 8.21
C ALA A 266 -32.82 5.85 7.91
N TRP A 267 -32.38 5.76 6.66
CA TRP A 267 -31.14 6.38 6.23
C TRP A 267 -31.23 7.90 6.31
N GLN A 268 -30.20 8.54 6.87
CA GLN A 268 -30.06 9.98 6.95
C GLN A 268 -28.65 10.42 6.56
N PRO A 269 -28.46 11.63 5.99
CA PRO A 269 -27.13 12.13 5.67
C PRO A 269 -26.34 12.43 6.95
N LEU A 270 -25.04 12.15 6.92
CA LEU A 270 -24.06 12.54 7.93
C LEU A 270 -22.77 12.92 7.23
N SER A 271 -22.28 14.13 7.45
CA SER A 271 -20.97 14.56 6.95
C SER A 271 -20.06 15.03 8.09
N THR A 272 -18.77 15.11 7.79
CA THR A 272 -17.77 15.65 8.72
C THR A 272 -16.89 16.70 8.05
N SER A 273 -16.57 17.74 8.81
CA SER A 273 -15.58 18.76 8.48
C SER A 273 -14.26 18.55 9.24
N ASP A 274 -14.11 17.42 9.94
CA ASP A 274 -12.86 17.08 10.62
C ASP A 274 -11.74 16.90 9.58
N PRO A 275 -10.58 17.57 9.73
CA PRO A 275 -9.52 17.57 8.73
C PRO A 275 -8.89 16.17 8.50
N TYR A 276 -9.11 15.22 9.41
CA TYR A 276 -8.66 13.84 9.28
C TYR A 276 -9.82 12.87 9.04
N GLY A 277 -10.95 13.38 8.53
CA GLY A 277 -12.07 12.57 8.06
C GLY A 277 -12.80 11.81 9.16
N LYS A 278 -12.69 12.26 10.42
CA LYS A 278 -13.34 11.59 11.55
C LYS A 278 -14.84 11.84 11.55
N VAL A 279 -15.62 10.76 11.47
CA VAL A 279 -17.08 10.76 11.54
C VAL A 279 -17.51 10.31 12.93
N ASP A 280 -18.37 11.10 13.58
CA ASP A 280 -18.89 10.82 14.93
C ASP A 280 -20.37 10.44 14.85
N LEU A 281 -20.66 9.16 15.13
CA LEU A 281 -22.02 8.62 15.11
C LEU A 281 -22.85 9.06 16.32
N ASN A 282 -22.22 9.61 17.37
CA ASN A 282 -22.97 10.19 18.48
C ASN A 282 -23.71 11.47 18.07
N LYS A 283 -23.32 12.14 16.97
CA LYS A 283 -24.00 13.35 16.50
C LYS A 283 -25.48 13.09 16.15
N PRO A 284 -25.82 12.11 15.27
CA PRO A 284 -27.22 11.81 14.96
C PRO A 284 -27.91 10.93 16.02
N TYR A 285 -27.18 10.08 16.75
CA TYR A 285 -27.80 9.05 17.60
C TYR A 285 -27.67 9.30 19.11
N GLY A 286 -26.87 10.27 19.53
CA GLY A 286 -26.50 10.45 20.93
C GLY A 286 -25.52 9.38 21.43
N LYS A 287 -25.12 9.52 22.70
CA LYS A 287 -24.09 8.69 23.37
C LYS A 287 -24.66 7.37 23.88
N LEU A 288 -25.36 6.64 23.02
CA LEU A 288 -26.04 5.40 23.37
C LEU A 288 -25.06 4.23 23.55
N LYS A 289 -25.51 3.21 24.28
CA LYS A 289 -24.76 1.98 24.56
C LYS A 289 -25.51 0.78 24.04
N GLU A 290 -24.76 -0.28 23.75
CA GLU A 290 -25.31 -1.51 23.16
C GLU A 290 -26.12 -1.18 21.90
N VAL A 291 -25.50 -0.44 20.99
CA VAL A 291 -26.09 -0.01 19.72
C VAL A 291 -25.20 -0.36 18.55
N THR A 292 -25.83 -0.59 17.41
CA THR A 292 -25.16 -0.79 16.12
C THR A 292 -25.70 0.23 15.13
N ALA A 293 -24.86 0.75 14.25
CA ALA A 293 -25.27 1.57 13.12
C ALA A 293 -24.50 1.14 11.87
N TYR A 294 -25.04 1.53 10.73
CA TYR A 294 -24.40 1.38 9.44
C TYR A 294 -24.11 2.75 8.86
N ALA A 295 -22.97 2.86 8.17
CA ALA A 295 -22.57 3.99 7.36
C ALA A 295 -22.33 3.52 5.93
N TYR A 296 -22.89 4.23 4.97
CA TYR A 296 -22.85 3.90 3.55
C TYR A 296 -22.29 5.07 2.73
N HIS A 297 -21.46 4.74 1.74
CA HIS A 297 -20.90 5.67 0.77
C HIS A 297 -20.88 5.05 -0.63
N GLU A 298 -21.13 5.87 -1.65
CA GLU A 298 -20.93 5.48 -3.06
C GLU A 298 -19.64 6.11 -3.59
N PHE A 299 -18.74 5.27 -4.07
CA PHE A 299 -17.44 5.66 -4.60
C PHE A 299 -17.37 5.40 -6.11
N ASP A 300 -17.31 6.45 -6.91
CA ASP A 300 -17.16 6.31 -8.36
C ASP A 300 -15.70 6.21 -8.77
N SER A 301 -15.28 5.06 -9.27
CA SER A 301 -13.93 4.83 -9.78
C SER A 301 -13.84 5.08 -11.28
N GLU A 302 -12.85 5.83 -11.74
CA GLU A 302 -12.63 6.09 -13.18
C GLU A 302 -12.35 4.81 -13.99
N LYS A 303 -11.72 3.82 -13.35
CA LYS A 303 -11.25 2.57 -13.95
C LYS A 303 -11.35 1.40 -12.98
N ASN A 304 -11.21 0.19 -13.50
CA ASN A 304 -10.91 -0.97 -12.66
C ASN A 304 -9.50 -0.79 -12.07
N GLN A 305 -9.36 -0.84 -10.74
CA GLN A 305 -8.06 -0.64 -10.10
C GLN A 305 -7.99 -1.31 -8.74
N GLU A 306 -6.78 -1.73 -8.38
CA GLU A 306 -6.45 -2.19 -7.02
C GLU A 306 -6.22 -0.97 -6.13
N VAL A 307 -6.84 -0.99 -4.96
CA VAL A 307 -6.74 0.08 -3.96
C VAL A 307 -6.69 -0.53 -2.56
N GLU A 308 -6.44 0.31 -1.56
CA GLU A 308 -6.64 -0.02 -0.16
C GLU A 308 -7.77 0.82 0.43
N LEU A 309 -8.69 0.15 1.12
CA LEU A 309 -9.57 0.81 2.10
C LEU A 309 -8.84 0.82 3.44
N ARG A 310 -8.58 2.02 3.96
CA ARG A 310 -7.87 2.18 5.25
C ARG A 310 -8.79 2.77 6.30
N LEU A 311 -9.02 2.01 7.37
CA LEU A 311 -9.96 2.31 8.44
C LEU A 311 -9.24 2.61 9.75
N GLY A 312 -9.70 3.64 10.45
CA GLY A 312 -9.49 3.82 11.88
C GLY A 312 -10.85 3.78 12.59
N CYS A 313 -10.98 2.98 13.65
CA CYS A 313 -12.23 2.86 14.41
C CYS A 313 -11.92 2.49 15.86
N LYS A 314 -12.70 3.04 16.81
CA LYS A 314 -12.55 2.72 18.24
C LYS A 314 -13.35 1.51 18.67
N ASN A 315 -14.38 1.14 17.92
CA ASN A 315 -15.33 0.11 18.30
C ASN A 315 -15.45 -0.97 17.22
N ALA A 316 -16.22 -2.01 17.51
CA ALA A 316 -16.29 -3.17 16.63
C ALA A 316 -16.90 -2.80 15.27
N TRP A 317 -16.40 -3.43 14.21
CA TRP A 317 -16.75 -3.04 12.86
C TRP A 317 -16.69 -4.19 11.85
N LYS A 318 -17.48 -4.08 10.79
CA LYS A 318 -17.42 -4.92 9.59
C LYS A 318 -17.54 -4.05 8.35
N LEU A 319 -16.82 -4.37 7.28
CA LEU A 319 -16.78 -3.60 6.05
C LEU A 319 -17.13 -4.47 4.85
N TRP A 320 -18.01 -3.96 4.00
CA TRP A 320 -18.39 -4.57 2.73
C TRP A 320 -18.08 -3.63 1.57
N LEU A 321 -17.76 -4.22 0.42
CA LEU A 321 -17.63 -3.54 -0.87
C LEU A 321 -18.51 -4.27 -1.88
N ASN A 322 -19.40 -3.55 -2.57
CA ASN A 322 -20.30 -4.11 -3.57
C ASN A 322 -21.13 -5.30 -3.04
N GLY A 323 -21.49 -5.26 -1.75
CA GLY A 323 -22.26 -6.31 -1.06
C GLY A 323 -21.42 -7.51 -0.59
N GLU A 324 -20.13 -7.58 -0.93
CA GLU A 324 -19.21 -8.63 -0.46
C GLU A 324 -18.53 -8.21 0.85
N LEU A 325 -18.55 -9.07 1.86
CA LEU A 325 -17.86 -8.84 3.13
C LEU A 325 -16.35 -8.90 2.91
N ILE A 326 -15.65 -7.80 3.19
CA ILE A 326 -14.19 -7.76 3.13
C ILE A 326 -13.59 -8.32 4.41
N PHE A 327 -13.94 -7.70 5.55
CA PHE A 327 -13.35 -8.05 6.84
C PHE A 327 -14.12 -7.43 8.01
N GLY A 328 -13.78 -7.82 9.24
CA GLY A 328 -14.28 -7.18 10.45
C GLY A 328 -13.52 -7.58 11.71
N ARG A 329 -13.64 -6.75 12.76
CA ARG A 329 -13.03 -6.98 14.07
C ARG A 329 -14.05 -6.70 15.17
N ASP A 330 -14.25 -7.67 16.05
CA ASP A 330 -15.08 -7.53 17.26
C ASP A 330 -14.26 -6.97 18.43
N GLU A 331 -13.74 -5.76 18.24
CA GLU A 331 -12.82 -5.10 19.17
C GLU A 331 -13.40 -3.76 19.63
N TYR A 332 -13.44 -3.51 20.94
CA TYR A 332 -14.02 -2.28 21.50
C TYR A 332 -12.99 -1.50 22.31
N HIS A 333 -13.08 -0.17 22.19
CA HIS A 333 -12.27 0.83 22.90
C HIS A 333 -10.76 0.62 22.76
N ARG A 334 -10.35 0.08 21.62
CA ARG A 334 -8.96 0.10 21.18
C ARG A 334 -8.75 1.51 20.62
N GLY A 335 -7.73 2.23 21.09
CA GLY A 335 -7.46 3.57 20.58
C GLY A 335 -7.45 3.61 19.04
N GLN A 336 -7.85 4.74 18.46
CA GLN A 336 -7.94 4.89 17.00
C GLN A 336 -6.65 5.51 16.47
N ARG A 337 -6.10 4.90 15.41
CA ARG A 337 -5.00 5.47 14.62
C ARG A 337 -5.46 5.61 13.16
N ILE A 338 -4.92 6.60 12.46
CA ILE A 338 -5.04 6.67 10.99
C ILE A 338 -4.46 5.36 10.43
N ASP A 339 -5.15 4.75 9.47
CA ASP A 339 -4.73 3.53 8.78
C ASP A 339 -4.50 2.30 9.69
N GLN A 340 -5.24 2.22 10.81
CA GLN A 340 -5.14 1.11 11.77
C GLN A 340 -5.40 -0.25 11.10
N TYR A 341 -6.35 -0.30 10.17
CA TYR A 341 -6.64 -1.47 9.36
C TYR A 341 -6.51 -1.10 7.89
N LYS A 342 -5.73 -1.88 7.12
CA LYS A 342 -5.53 -1.70 5.68
C LYS A 342 -6.08 -2.93 4.96
N MET A 343 -6.99 -2.72 4.03
CA MET A 343 -7.69 -3.80 3.33
C MET A 343 -7.48 -3.61 1.82
N PRO A 344 -6.62 -4.41 1.17
CA PRO A 344 -6.48 -4.37 -0.28
C PRO A 344 -7.76 -4.92 -0.92
N VAL A 345 -8.30 -4.16 -1.88
CA VAL A 345 -9.55 -4.48 -2.59
C VAL A 345 -9.44 -4.08 -4.05
N LYS A 346 -10.40 -4.52 -4.87
CA LYS A 346 -10.50 -4.15 -6.28
C LYS A 346 -11.77 -3.34 -6.51
N LEU A 347 -11.61 -2.11 -6.98
CA LEU A 347 -12.74 -1.30 -7.44
C LEU A 347 -13.07 -1.66 -8.88
N GLN A 348 -14.37 -1.69 -9.19
CA GLN A 348 -14.84 -1.70 -10.56
C GLN A 348 -14.96 -0.27 -11.10
N LYS A 349 -14.81 -0.08 -12.41
CA LYS A 349 -15.13 1.20 -13.06
C LYS A 349 -16.59 1.57 -12.79
N GLY A 350 -16.83 2.84 -12.45
CA GLY A 350 -18.14 3.36 -12.07
C GLY A 350 -18.40 3.23 -10.57
N SER A 351 -19.67 3.12 -10.20
CA SER A 351 -20.15 3.08 -8.81
C SER A 351 -19.63 1.85 -8.06
N ASN A 352 -19.13 2.08 -6.85
CA ASN A 352 -18.81 1.05 -5.88
C ASN A 352 -19.49 1.39 -4.55
N SER A 353 -20.26 0.46 -4.02
CA SER A 353 -20.93 0.63 -2.73
C SER A 353 -20.02 0.22 -1.59
N ILE A 354 -19.83 1.12 -0.62
CA ILE A 354 -19.07 0.85 0.60
C ILE A 354 -20.05 0.89 1.77
N LEU A 355 -20.16 -0.21 2.50
CA LEU A 355 -21.01 -0.32 3.69
C LEU A 355 -20.15 -0.68 4.90
N LEU A 356 -20.24 0.12 5.95
CA LEU A 356 -19.51 -0.07 7.20
C LEU A 356 -20.51 -0.24 8.35
N LYS A 357 -20.43 -1.37 9.04
CA LYS A 357 -21.14 -1.62 10.30
C LYS A 357 -20.26 -1.20 11.46
N LEU A 358 -20.83 -0.53 12.44
CA LEU A 358 -20.15 0.02 13.60
C LEU A 358 -20.97 -0.30 14.85
N CYS A 359 -20.37 -0.95 15.85
CA CYS A 359 -21.06 -1.40 17.05
C CYS A 359 -20.45 -0.73 18.29
N GLN A 360 -21.28 -0.22 19.19
CA GLN A 360 -20.90 0.29 20.51
C GLN A 360 -21.37 -0.69 21.59
N ASN A 361 -20.56 -0.91 22.61
CA ASN A 361 -20.83 -1.89 23.66
C ASN A 361 -21.51 -1.28 24.90
N GLU A 362 -21.63 -2.08 25.95
CA GLU A 362 -22.31 -1.79 27.22
C GLU A 362 -21.50 -0.94 28.20
N GLN A 363 -20.19 -0.76 27.98
CA GLN A 363 -19.30 -0.11 28.94
C GLN A 363 -19.67 1.37 29.15
N LYS A 364 -19.57 1.86 30.40
CA LYS A 364 -20.07 3.19 30.79
C LYS A 364 -18.98 4.13 31.31
N GLN A 365 -17.71 3.73 31.30
CA GLN A 365 -16.61 4.60 31.72
C GLN A 365 -16.47 5.78 30.75
N ASP A 366 -16.05 6.95 31.22
CA ASP A 366 -16.03 8.18 30.41
C ASP A 366 -15.20 8.06 29.11
N TRP A 367 -14.16 7.23 29.11
CA TRP A 367 -13.31 6.96 27.94
C TRP A 367 -13.97 6.06 26.88
N THR A 368 -15.14 5.48 27.16
CA THR A 368 -15.86 4.52 26.28
C THR A 368 -16.94 5.20 25.43
N VAL A 369 -17.10 6.52 25.56
CA VAL A 369 -18.21 7.27 24.96
C VAL A 369 -18.05 7.46 23.45
N GLN A 370 -16.82 7.47 22.96
CA GLN A 370 -16.53 7.76 21.56
C GLN A 370 -17.07 6.63 20.67
N TRP A 371 -17.77 7.03 19.62
CA TRP A 371 -18.31 6.16 18.59
C TRP A 371 -17.98 6.77 17.23
N GLU A 372 -16.70 6.65 16.89
CA GLU A 372 -16.07 7.40 15.82
C GLU A 372 -15.32 6.45 14.88
N PHE A 373 -15.33 6.80 13.59
CA PHE A 373 -14.54 6.12 12.58
C PHE A 373 -14.00 7.11 11.55
N GLN A 374 -13.07 6.65 10.74
CA GLN A 374 -12.59 7.35 9.55
C GLN A 374 -12.21 6.29 8.51
N LEU A 375 -12.60 6.50 7.26
CA LEU A 375 -12.24 5.62 6.14
C LEU A 375 -11.67 6.45 5.01
N ARG A 376 -10.57 5.98 4.42
CA ARG A 376 -9.98 6.57 3.21
C ARG A 376 -9.71 5.53 2.13
N VAL A 377 -9.64 5.98 0.89
CA VAL A 377 -9.28 5.17 -0.28
C VAL A 377 -7.95 5.68 -0.84
N CYS A 378 -6.99 4.78 -0.95
CA CYS A 378 -5.65 5.10 -1.42
C CYS A 378 -4.99 3.93 -2.16
N ASP A 379 -3.85 4.16 -2.80
CA ASP A 379 -2.99 3.09 -3.29
C ASP A 379 -2.17 2.43 -2.16
N SER A 380 -1.34 1.44 -2.49
CA SER A 380 -0.47 0.75 -1.54
C SER A 380 0.55 1.68 -0.86
N THR A 381 0.99 2.73 -1.54
CA THR A 381 1.87 3.77 -0.95
C THR A 381 1.12 4.66 0.04
N GLY A 382 -0.22 4.73 -0.06
CA GLY A 382 -1.07 5.61 0.73
C GLY A 382 -1.44 6.92 0.04
N ALA A 383 -1.12 7.07 -1.26
CA ALA A 383 -1.56 8.19 -2.08
C ALA A 383 -3.07 8.11 -2.31
N ALA A 384 -3.78 9.23 -2.16
CA ALA A 384 -5.23 9.24 -2.30
C ALA A 384 -5.69 8.77 -3.69
N ILE A 385 -6.71 7.92 -3.72
CA ILE A 385 -7.51 7.63 -4.91
C ILE A 385 -8.84 8.33 -4.72
N LEU A 386 -9.11 9.35 -5.53
CA LEU A 386 -10.29 10.18 -5.39
C LEU A 386 -11.42 9.66 -6.29
N ALA A 387 -12.63 9.65 -5.73
CA ALA A 387 -13.80 9.29 -6.50
C ALA A 387 -14.14 10.38 -7.53
N THR A 388 -14.62 10.01 -8.71
CA THR A 388 -15.04 10.98 -9.73
C THR A 388 -16.32 11.72 -9.36
N ASN A 389 -17.11 11.18 -8.42
CA ASN A 389 -18.29 11.81 -7.85
C ASN A 389 -17.99 12.65 -6.59
N ARG A 390 -16.71 12.80 -6.19
CA ARG A 390 -16.32 13.64 -5.04
C ARG A 390 -16.60 15.11 -5.37
N PRO A 391 -17.31 15.85 -4.50
CA PRO A 391 -17.49 17.29 -4.67
C PRO A 391 -16.14 18.03 -4.75
N ASP A 392 -16.08 19.09 -5.55
CA ASP A 392 -14.91 19.96 -5.58
C ASP A 392 -14.77 20.73 -4.26
N ALA A 393 -13.54 21.01 -3.86
CA ALA A 393 -13.26 21.74 -2.62
C ALA A 393 -13.98 23.10 -2.55
N ASN A 394 -14.29 23.70 -3.71
CA ASN A 394 -14.95 25.01 -3.83
C ASN A 394 -16.47 24.94 -4.07
N SER A 395 -17.08 23.76 -4.18
CA SER A 395 -18.50 23.63 -4.51
C SER A 395 -19.43 23.67 -3.29
N SER A 396 -18.89 23.95 -2.10
CA SER A 396 -19.63 24.07 -0.83
C SER A 396 -19.41 25.46 -0.22
N GLN A 397 -19.89 26.49 -0.91
CA GLN A 397 -20.14 27.83 -0.33
C GLN A 397 -21.63 28.16 -0.44
#